data_AF-A0A2A4V9F9-F1
#
_entry.id   AF-A0A2A4V9F9-F1
#
_cell.length_a   1.000
_cell.length_b   1.000
_cell.length_c   1.000
_cell.angle_alpha   90.00
_cell.angle_beta   90.00
_cell.angle_gamma   90.00
#
_symmetry.space_group_name_H-M   'P 1'
#
loop_
_entity.id
_entity.type
_entity.pdbx_description
1 polymer ?
#
loop_
_entity_poly.entity_id
_entity_poly.type
_entity_poly.pdbx_seq_one_letter_code
_entity_poly.pdbx_strand_id
1 'polypeptide(L)'
;MEIQSAFNSGIQGFQKATDEANQAAVNIAAETSASRDESTITQTEISQTAVNNEQKIPDLNQSIVDLKVAEFQAKSSAQVIKTADEVLGTLLDVTA
;
A
#
# COMPACT_ATOMS: atom_id res chain seq x y z
N MET A 1 -20.31 -14.65 -16.51
CA MET A 1 -20.25 -14.02 -15.17
C MET A 1 -18.81 -13.78 -14.67
N GLU A 2 -17.76 -14.20 -15.39
CA GLU A 2 -16.35 -14.04 -14.99
C GLU A 2 -15.81 -12.59 -15.10
N ILE A 3 -16.24 -11.81 -16.09
CA ILE A 3 -15.71 -10.44 -16.32
C ILE A 3 -16.17 -9.47 -15.22
N GLN A 4 -17.43 -9.60 -14.80
CA GLN A 4 -17.99 -8.78 -13.73
C GLN A 4 -17.39 -9.12 -12.37
N SER A 5 -17.01 -10.38 -12.12
CA SER A 5 -16.35 -10.76 -10.86
C SER A 5 -14.90 -10.28 -10.81
N ALA A 6 -14.16 -10.38 -11.92
CA ALA A 6 -12.79 -9.85 -12.02
C ALA A 6 -12.75 -8.32 -11.90
N PHE A 7 -13.68 -7.61 -12.56
CA PHE A 7 -13.81 -6.15 -12.48
C PHE A 7 -14.16 -5.68 -11.06
N ASN A 8 -15.14 -6.32 -10.42
CA ASN A 8 -15.54 -6.00 -9.05
C ASN A 8 -14.39 -6.28 -8.05
N SER A 9 -13.66 -7.39 -8.24
CA SER A 9 -12.48 -7.72 -7.44
C SER A 9 -11.33 -6.73 -7.66
N GLY A 10 -11.15 -6.23 -8.89
CA GLY A 10 -10.20 -5.18 -9.23
C GLY A 10 -10.53 -3.86 -8.54
N ILE A 11 -11.78 -3.43 -8.54
CA ILE A 11 -12.20 -2.18 -7.87
C ILE A 11 -12.05 -2.28 -6.35
N GLN A 12 -12.43 -3.40 -5.76
CA GLN A 12 -12.25 -3.65 -4.33
C GLN A 12 -10.77 -3.72 -3.95
N GLY A 13 -9.96 -4.42 -4.74
CA GLY A 13 -8.51 -4.51 -4.55
C GLY A 13 -7.81 -3.16 -4.71
N PHE A 14 -8.27 -2.32 -5.64
CA PHE A 14 -7.74 -0.97 -5.84
C PHE A 14 -8.07 -0.04 -4.66
N GLN A 15 -9.28 -0.09 -4.13
CA GLN A 15 -9.66 0.67 -2.93
C GLN A 15 -8.82 0.23 -1.73
N LYS A 16 -8.75 -1.08 -1.46
CA LYS A 16 -7.94 -1.63 -0.36
C LYS A 16 -6.46 -1.24 -0.47
N ALA A 17 -5.88 -1.31 -1.67
CA ALA A 17 -4.51 -0.89 -1.91
C ALA A 17 -4.30 0.62 -1.68
N THR A 18 -5.30 1.44 -2.01
CA THR A 18 -5.25 2.89 -1.75
C THR A 18 -5.27 3.17 -0.26
N ASP A 19 -6.11 2.47 0.51
CA ASP A 19 -6.16 2.60 1.97
C ASP A 19 -4.83 2.17 2.62
N GLU A 20 -4.26 1.04 2.18
CA GLU A 20 -2.96 0.57 2.64
C GLU A 20 -1.81 1.52 2.29
N ALA A 21 -1.82 2.08 1.08
CA ALA A 21 -0.84 3.09 0.67
C ALA A 21 -0.95 4.37 1.50
N ASN A 22 -2.16 4.83 1.80
CA ASN A 22 -2.39 6.00 2.66
C ASN A 22 -1.88 5.74 4.09
N GLN A 23 -2.17 4.57 4.67
CA GLN A 23 -1.70 4.22 6.00
C GLN A 23 -0.17 4.15 6.05
N ALA A 24 0.45 3.52 5.05
CA ALA A 24 1.91 3.44 4.95
C ALA A 24 2.54 4.84 4.79
N ALA A 25 1.96 5.72 3.97
CA ALA A 25 2.42 7.09 3.81
C ALA A 25 2.33 7.91 5.11
N VAL A 26 1.25 7.75 5.88
CA VAL A 26 1.10 8.39 7.21
C VAL A 26 2.18 7.90 8.17
N ASN A 27 2.45 6.59 8.21
CA ASN A 27 3.50 6.01 9.05
C ASN A 27 4.89 6.52 8.66
N ILE A 28 5.19 6.59 7.35
CA ILE A 28 6.46 7.16 6.84
C ILE A 28 6.62 8.64 7.25
N ALA A 29 5.55 9.44 7.11
CA ALA A 29 5.59 10.85 7.47
C ALA A 29 5.82 11.05 8.98
N ALA A 30 5.14 10.25 9.81
CA ALA A 30 5.33 10.26 11.26
C ALA A 30 6.77 9.88 11.63
N GLU A 31 7.30 8.78 11.09
CA GLU A 31 8.66 8.30 11.37
C GLU A 31 9.75 9.25 10.86
N THR A 32 9.56 9.83 9.67
CA THR A 32 10.51 10.82 9.10
C THR A 32 10.53 12.10 9.92
N SER A 33 9.39 12.50 10.51
CA SER A 33 9.32 13.67 11.39
C SER A 33 9.96 13.39 12.76
N ALA A 34 9.80 12.18 13.32
CA ALA A 34 10.39 11.77 14.60
C ALA A 34 11.91 11.57 14.49
N SER A 35 12.39 10.94 13.41
CA SER A 35 13.82 10.73 13.15
C SER A 35 14.60 12.05 12.93
N ARG A 36 13.89 13.12 12.57
CA ARG A 36 14.48 14.47 12.40
C ARG A 36 14.93 15.11 13.71
N ASP A 37 14.32 14.73 14.85
CA ASP A 37 14.71 15.22 16.17
C ASP A 37 15.91 14.44 16.77
N GLU A 38 16.18 13.21 16.31
CA GLU A 38 17.26 12.35 16.84
C GLU A 38 18.62 12.53 16.15
N SER A 39 18.75 13.45 15.19
CA SER A 39 20.02 13.66 14.45
C SER A 39 21.02 14.60 15.15
N THR A 40 20.83 14.95 16.43
CA THR A 40 21.73 15.88 17.15
C THR A 40 22.56 15.32 18.31
N ILE A 41 22.48 14.04 18.70
CA ILE A 41 23.34 13.56 19.81
C ILE A 41 23.83 12.13 19.59
N THR A 42 25.15 12.01 19.36
CA THR A 42 25.95 10.80 19.62
C THR A 42 25.66 10.16 20.98
N GLN A 43 25.24 8.90 21.00
CA GLN A 43 25.45 7.98 22.13
C GLN A 43 25.24 6.55 21.59
N THR A 44 26.26 5.71 21.44
CA THR A 44 26.86 4.90 22.52
C THR A 44 25.79 4.34 23.46
N GLU A 45 25.78 3.01 23.56
CA GLU A 45 25.10 2.16 24.56
C GLU A 45 23.79 1.48 24.16
N ILE A 46 23.94 0.25 23.66
CA ILE A 46 23.33 -0.96 24.22
C ILE A 46 22.38 -0.69 25.42
N SER A 47 21.06 -0.72 25.19
CA SER A 47 20.08 -0.96 26.26
C SER A 47 18.81 -1.57 25.68
N GLN A 48 18.86 -2.89 25.59
CA GLN A 48 17.71 -3.77 25.54
C GLN A 48 17.00 -3.70 26.90
N THR A 49 15.72 -3.29 26.94
CA THR A 49 14.61 -3.99 27.63
C THR A 49 13.38 -3.07 27.73
N ALA A 50 12.27 -3.60 27.24
CA ALA A 50 10.92 -3.05 27.12
C ALA A 50 10.31 -2.45 28.40
N VAL A 51 9.37 -1.51 28.23
CA VAL A 51 7.99 -1.62 28.78
C VAL A 51 7.02 -0.57 28.19
N ASN A 52 6.09 -1.07 27.36
CA ASN A 52 4.64 -0.77 27.35
C ASN A 52 4.13 0.63 26.95
N ASN A 53 3.88 0.82 25.65
CA ASN A 53 2.56 1.24 25.14
C ASN A 53 2.38 0.78 23.68
N GLU A 54 1.22 0.19 23.41
CA GLU A 54 0.84 -0.64 22.27
C GLU A 54 0.61 0.11 20.95
N GLN A 55 1.62 0.79 20.41
CA GLN A 55 1.62 1.17 19.00
C GLN A 55 2.98 0.82 18.43
N LYS A 56 3.08 -0.41 17.89
CA LYS A 56 4.22 -0.83 17.09
C LYS A 56 4.25 0.02 15.83
N ILE A 57 4.85 1.20 15.91
CA ILE A 57 5.15 2.00 14.72
C ILE A 57 6.06 1.11 13.86
N PRO A 58 5.64 0.75 12.64
CA PRO A 58 6.47 -0.08 11.77
C PRO A 58 7.75 0.71 11.44
N ASP A 59 8.90 0.03 11.50
CA ASP A 59 10.19 0.58 11.06
C ASP A 59 10.01 1.31 9.71
N LEU A 60 10.68 2.45 9.52
CA LEU A 60 10.63 3.23 8.28
C LEU A 60 10.83 2.34 7.05
N ASN A 61 11.77 1.39 7.12
CA ASN A 61 12.04 0.45 6.03
C ASN A 61 10.82 -0.45 5.74
N GLN A 62 10.15 -0.92 6.78
CA GLN A 62 8.95 -1.74 6.64
C GLN A 62 7.80 -0.92 6.05
N SER A 63 7.58 0.31 6.53
CA SER A 63 6.53 1.19 6.00
C SER A 63 6.76 1.54 4.52
N ILE A 64 8.02 1.71 4.09
CA ILE A 64 8.38 1.93 2.68
C ILE A 64 8.11 0.68 1.82
N VAL A 65 8.43 -0.51 2.33
CA VAL A 65 8.13 -1.77 1.66
C VAL A 65 6.61 -1.96 1.54
N ASP A 66 5.86 -1.69 2.61
CA ASP A 66 4.41 -1.80 2.62
C ASP A 66 3.77 -0.83 1.62
N LEU A 67 4.28 0.42 1.53
CA LEU A 67 3.86 1.39 0.51
C LEU A 67 4.11 0.85 -0.92
N LYS A 68 5.26 0.20 -1.14
CA LYS A 68 5.59 -0.41 -2.43
C LYS A 68 4.68 -1.59 -2.77
N VAL A 69 4.38 -2.45 -1.80
CA VAL A 69 3.44 -3.57 -1.98
C VAL A 69 2.05 -3.04 -2.34
N ALA A 70 1.58 -2.01 -1.64
CA ALA A 70 0.32 -1.35 -1.94
C ALA A 70 0.30 -0.73 -3.36
N GLU A 71 1.39 -0.09 -3.77
CA GLU A 71 1.56 0.43 -5.14
C GLU A 71 1.41 -0.68 -6.20
N PHE A 72 2.11 -1.81 -6.01
CA PHE A 72 2.01 -2.96 -6.91
C PHE A 72 0.62 -3.60 -6.91
N GLN A 73 -0.03 -3.69 -5.75
CA GLN A 73 -1.39 -4.20 -5.62
C GLN A 73 -2.40 -3.29 -6.35
N ALA A 74 -2.26 -1.97 -6.21
CA ALA A 74 -3.07 -1.00 -6.94
C ALA A 74 -2.86 -1.12 -8.45
N LYS A 75 -1.60 -1.22 -8.91
CA LYS A 75 -1.26 -1.39 -10.33
C LYS A 75 -1.84 -2.68 -10.92
N SER A 76 -1.76 -3.79 -10.18
CA SER A 76 -2.32 -5.07 -10.62
C SER A 76 -3.84 -5.02 -10.71
N SER A 77 -4.48 -4.39 -9.72
CA SER A 77 -5.93 -4.17 -9.70
C SER A 77 -6.40 -3.29 -10.86
N ALA A 78 -5.66 -2.22 -11.17
CA ALA A 78 -5.91 -1.36 -12.32
C ALA A 78 -5.74 -2.12 -13.65
N GLN A 79 -4.76 -3.03 -13.74
CA GLN A 79 -4.58 -3.87 -14.91
C GLN A 79 -5.77 -4.81 -15.13
N VAL A 80 -6.32 -5.40 -14.07
CA VAL A 80 -7.53 -6.24 -14.17
C VAL A 80 -8.74 -5.43 -14.66
N ILE A 81 -8.93 -4.23 -14.12
CA ILE A 81 -9.99 -3.30 -14.56
C ILE A 81 -9.84 -2.98 -16.05
N LYS A 82 -8.62 -2.65 -16.49
CA LYS A 82 -8.32 -2.34 -17.88
C LYS A 82 -8.58 -3.54 -18.80
N THR A 83 -8.11 -4.72 -18.44
CA THR A 83 -8.32 -5.93 -19.24
C THR A 83 -9.79 -6.33 -19.28
N ALA A 84 -10.55 -6.12 -18.20
CA ALA A 84 -12.00 -6.32 -18.22
C ALA A 84 -12.71 -5.35 -19.18
N ASP A 85 -12.27 -4.09 -19.25
CA ASP A 85 -12.78 -3.08 -20.18
C ASP A 85 -12.42 -3.41 -21.65
N GLU A 86 -11.18 -3.82 -21.91
CA GLU A 86 -10.75 -4.29 -23.24
C GLU A 86 -11.54 -5.53 -23.70
N VAL A 87 -11.79 -6.50 -22.82
CA VAL A 87 -12.62 -7.68 -23.14
C VAL A 87 -14.08 -7.28 -23.39
N LEU A 88 -14.62 -6.32 -22.62
CA LEU A 88 -15.97 -5.81 -22.86
C LEU A 88 -16.06 -5.08 -24.22
N GLY A 89 -15.06 -4.26 -24.54
CA GLY A 89 -14.97 -3.54 -25.81
C GLY A 89 -14.85 -4.49 -27.01
N THR A 90 -14.02 -5.53 -26.91
CA THR A 90 -13.92 -6.55 -27.98
C THR A 90 -15.18 -7.38 -28.15
N LEU A 91 -15.93 -7.69 -27.07
CA LEU A 91 -17.24 -8.34 -27.19
C LEU A 91 -18.26 -7.44 -27.89
N LEU A 92 -18.25 -6.14 -27.61
CA LEU A 92 -19.10 -5.14 -28.26
C LEU A 92 -18.82 -5.06 -29.77
N ASP A 93 -17.54 -5.00 -30.17
CA ASP A 93 -17.10 -4.90 -31.56
C ASP A 93 -17.44 -6.16 -32.39
N VAL A 94 -17.47 -7.34 -31.76
CA VAL A 94 -17.87 -8.60 -32.42
C VAL A 94 -19.40 -8.74 -32.54
N THR A 95 -20.17 -8.03 -31.72
CA THR A 95 -21.65 -8.05 -31.77
C THR A 95 -22.27 -6.95 -32.64
N ALA A 96 -21.49 -5.97 -33.09
CA ALA A 96 -21.90 -4.89 -33.99
C ALA A 96 -21.80 -5.32 -35.48
#